data_AF-A0A848AU80-F1
#
_entry.id   AF-A0A848AU80-F1
#
_cell.length_a   1.000
_cell.length_b   1.000
_cell.length_c   1.000
_cell.angle_alpha   90.00
_cell.angle_beta   90.00
_cell.angle_gamma   90.00
#
_symmetry.space_group_name_H-M   'P 1'
#
loop_
_entity.id
_entity.type
_entity.pdbx_description
1 polymer ?
#
loop_
_entity_poly.entity_id
_entity_poly.type
_entity_poly.pdbx_seq_one_letter_code
_entity_poly.pdbx_strand_id
1 'polypeptide(L)' 'MTEAGKFDNWATLSPAEKKLELFRRQKDLLDTFLSTGAISQAQHDKSLNCMIEKIGIKDDQQ' A
#
# COMPACT_ATOMS: atom_id res chain seq x y z
N MET A 1 18.03 -13.31 -9.48
CA MET A 1 17.84 -12.41 -10.64
C MET A 1 17.45 -11.06 -10.06
N THR A 2 18.21 -10.02 -10.40
CA THR A 2 18.33 -8.76 -9.66
C THR A 2 17.01 -7.98 -9.65
N GLU A 3 16.53 -7.59 -8.47
CA GLU A 3 15.30 -6.84 -8.19
C GLU A 3 15.31 -5.38 -8.68
N ALA A 4 15.84 -5.12 -9.88
CA ALA A 4 15.91 -3.78 -10.45
C ALA A 4 14.75 -3.45 -11.42
N GLY A 5 13.98 -4.46 -11.87
CA GLY A 5 12.96 -4.29 -12.91
C GLY A 5 11.55 -3.87 -12.45
N LYS A 6 11.32 -3.60 -11.16
CA LYS A 6 9.97 -3.28 -10.64
C LYS A 6 9.60 -1.78 -10.75
N PHE A 7 10.52 -0.95 -11.23
CA PHE A 7 10.29 0.48 -11.47
C PHE A 7 9.88 0.78 -12.92
N ASP A 8 10.30 -0.02 -13.90
CA ASP A 8 9.97 0.20 -15.32
C ASP A 8 8.47 0.12 -15.61
N ASN A 9 7.76 -0.79 -14.95
CA ASN A 9 6.31 -0.87 -15.12
C ASN A 9 5.55 0.28 -14.47
N TRP A 10 6.14 1.03 -13.53
CA TRP A 10 5.43 2.16 -12.92
C TRP A 10 5.00 3.17 -13.98
N ALA A 11 5.81 3.45 -14.99
CA ALA A 11 5.42 4.38 -16.06
C ALA A 11 4.24 3.83 -16.89
N THR A 12 4.17 2.51 -17.09
CA THR A 12 3.18 1.82 -17.93
C THR A 12 1.87 1.48 -17.21
N LEU A 13 1.87 1.45 -15.87
CA LEU A 13 0.68 1.14 -15.08
C LEU A 13 -0.40 2.23 -15.21
N SER A 14 -1.65 1.79 -15.30
CA SER A 14 -2.82 2.65 -15.26
C SER A 14 -2.95 3.35 -13.91
N PRO A 15 -3.69 4.48 -13.81
CA PRO A 15 -3.89 5.18 -12.54
C PRO A 15 -4.43 4.28 -11.42
N ALA A 16 -5.32 3.33 -11.75
CA ALA A 16 -5.86 2.35 -10.80
C ALA A 16 -4.80 1.35 -10.33
N GLU A 17 -3.96 0.85 -11.25
CA GLU A 17 -2.89 -0.10 -10.91
C GLU A 17 -1.78 0.58 -10.10
N LYS A 18 -1.45 1.84 -10.41
CA LYS A 18 -0.54 2.67 -9.60
C LYS A 18 -1.03 2.83 -8.17
N LYS A 19 -2.34 3.07 -8.00
CA LYS A 19 -2.97 3.15 -6.68
C LYS A 19 -2.88 1.84 -5.92
N LEU A 20 -3.16 0.71 -6.57
CA LEU A 20 -3.03 -0.62 -5.97
C LEU A 20 -1.58 -0.97 -5.58
N GLU A 21 -0.63 -0.66 -6.45
CA GLU A 21 0.79 -0.87 -6.20
C GLU A 21 1.30 0.02 -5.05
N LEU A 22 0.86 1.28 -4.97
CA LEU A 22 1.13 2.15 -3.83
C LEU A 22 0.55 1.60 -2.53
N PHE A 23 -0.71 1.14 -2.58
CA PHE A 23 -1.37 0.57 -1.42
C PHE A 23 -0.61 -0.66 -0.90
N ARG A 24 -0.20 -1.57 -1.80
CA ARG A 24 0.60 -2.74 -1.45
C ARG A 24 1.91 -2.34 -0.76
N ARG A 25 2.65 -1.38 -1.32
CA ARG A 25 3.93 -0.91 -0.75
C ARG A 25 3.75 -0.26 0.61
N GLN A 26 2.73 0.57 0.78
CA GLN A 26 2.47 1.23 2.06
C GLN A 26 1.97 0.23 3.12
N LYS A 27 1.19 -0.78 2.72
CA LYS A 27 0.78 -1.88 3.60
C LYS A 27 2.00 -2.69 4.06
N ASP A 28 2.91 -3.04 3.15
CA ASP A 28 4.13 -3.78 3.47
C ASP A 28 5.04 -3.02 4.46
N LEU A 29 5.14 -1.69 4.27
CA LEU A 29 5.84 -0.82 5.20
C LEU A 29 5.17 -0.76 6.59
N LEU A 30 3.84 -0.66 6.63
CA LEU A 30 3.08 -0.71 7.88
C LEU A 30 3.26 -2.05 8.62
N ASP A 31 3.23 -3.16 7.88
CA ASP A 31 3.45 -4.50 8.42
C ASP A 31 4.88 -4.64 8.99
N THR A 32 5.87 -4.07 8.31
CA THR A 32 7.25 -3.97 8.82
C THR A 32 7.34 -3.16 10.11
N PHE A 33 6.64 -2.02 10.20
CA PHE A 33 6.59 -1.22 11.44
C PHE A 33 5.90 -1.97 12.58
N LEU A 34 4.90 -2.79 12.28
CA LEU A 34 4.23 -3.63 13.27
C LEU A 34 5.17 -4.76 13.74
N SER A 35 5.83 -5.43 12.80
CA SER A 35 6.79 -6.52 13.06
C SER A 35 8.00 -6.06 13.86
N THR A 36 8.49 -4.84 13.59
CA THR A 36 9.58 -4.21 14.35
C THR A 36 9.12 -3.63 15.71
N GLY A 37 7.82 -3.64 16.00
CA GLY A 37 7.25 -3.07 17.22
C GLY A 37 7.26 -1.54 17.28
N ALA A 38 7.50 -0.87 16.14
CA ALA A 38 7.46 0.59 16.05
C ALA A 38 6.03 1.14 16.13
N ILE A 39 5.03 0.35 15.74
CA ILE A 39 3.60 0.65 15.90
C ILE A 39 2.86 -0.52 16.53
N SER A 40 1.82 -0.21 17.30
CA SER A 40 0.90 -1.22 17.85
C SER A 40 -0.12 -1.66 16.81
N GLN A 41 -0.70 -2.86 16.97
CA GLN A 41 -1.76 -3.39 16.10
C GLN A 41 -2.89 -2.37 15.86
N ALA A 42 -3.38 -1.70 16.91
CA ALA A 42 -4.40 -0.67 16.81
C ALA A 42 -3.98 0.57 15.98
N GLN A 43 -2.68 0.90 15.94
CA GLN A 43 -2.14 1.98 15.12
C GLN A 43 -1.96 1.53 13.66
N HIS A 44 -1.56 0.28 13.45
CA HIS A 44 -1.54 -0.36 12.14
C HIS A 44 -2.94 -0.32 11.51
N ASP A 45 -3.96 -0.79 12.21
CA ASP A 45 -5.35 -0.85 11.69
C ASP A 45 -5.93 0.54 11.41
N LYS A 46 -5.66 1.53 12.28
CA LYS A 46 -6.05 2.93 12.04
C LYS A 46 -5.37 3.52 10.81
N SER A 47 -4.06 3.28 10.66
CA SER A 47 -3.29 3.78 9.52
C SER A 47 -3.74 3.12 8.22
N LEU A 48 -4.01 1.81 8.26
CA LEU A 48 -4.49 1.04 7.11
C LEU A 48 -5.86 1.56 6.64
N ASN A 49 -6.81 1.76 7.54
CA ASN A 49 -8.12 2.32 7.19
C ASN A 49 -8.02 3.72 6.57
N CYS A 50 -7.23 4.62 7.17
CA CYS A 50 -7.01 5.96 6.63
C CYS A 50 -6.39 5.92 5.22
N MET A 51 -5.52 4.94 4.97
CA MET A 51 -4.84 4.74 3.69
C MET A 51 -5.80 4.23 2.61
N ILE A 52 -6.69 3.29 2.94
CA ILE A 52 -7.77 2.82 2.05
C ILE A 52 -8.67 3.99 1.65
N GLU A 53 -9.08 4.81 2.61
CA GLU A 53 -9.89 6.00 2.37
C GLU A 53 -9.18 7.03 1.49
N LYS A 54 -7.90 7.32 1.73
CA LYS A 54 -7.12 8.32 0.98
C LYS A 54 -6.78 7.89 -0.44
N ILE A 55 -6.40 6.63 -0.65
CA ILE A 55 -6.12 6.12 -1.99
C ILE A 55 -7.44 6.04 -2.80
N GLY A 56 -8.57 6.04 -2.11
CA GLY A 56 -9.88 6.03 -2.73
C GLY A 56 -10.11 4.71 -3.45
N ILE A 57 -9.56 3.61 -2.92
CA ILE A 57 -10.09 2.27 -3.18
C ILE A 57 -11.34 2.12 -2.31
N LYS A 58 -12.26 3.08 -2.44
CA LYS A 58 -13.64 2.82 -2.10
C LYS A 58 -14.08 1.85 -3.17
N ASP A 59 -14.28 0.62 -2.72
CA ASP A 59 -15.17 -0.34 -3.31
C ASP A 59 -16.34 0.38 -4.00
N ASP A 60 -16.20 0.62 -5.30
CA ASP A 60 -17.32 0.91 -6.20
C ASP A 60 -17.95 -0.45 -6.52
N GLN A 61 -18.38 -1.16 -5.47
CA GLN A 61 -19.36 -2.22 -5.58
C GLN A 61 -20.59 -1.72 -4.81
N GLN A 62 -21.35 -0.84 -5.47
CA GLN A 62 -22.74 -0.57 -5.12
C GLN A 62 -23.66 -1.51 -5.91
#